data_AF-A0A6G9HJM1-F1
#
_entry.id   AF-A0A6G9HJM1-F1
#
_cell.length_a   1.000
_cell.length_b   1.000
_cell.length_c   1.000
_cell.angle_alpha   90.00
_cell.angle_beta   90.00
_cell.angle_gamma   90.00
#
_symmetry.space_group_name_H-M   'P 1'
#
loop_
_entity.id
_entity.type
_entity.pdbx_description
1 polymer ?
#
loop_
_entity_poly.entity_id
_entity_poly.type
_entity_poly.pdbx_seq_one_letter_code
_entity_poly.pdbx_strand_id
1 'polypeptide(L)' 'MRKDSIHIRILYFFFEFFYQLIGGIGFLLCIYFFFSFDTITQRVVAILSTIAIFCIICWLGDSLIKKLRGY' A
#
# COMPACT_ATOMS: atom_id res chain seq x y z
N MET A 1 -28.37 14.94 -6.30
CA MET A 1 -27.25 14.54 -7.19
C MET A 1 -26.00 15.27 -6.74
N ARG A 2 -25.12 14.58 -6.02
CA ARG A 2 -23.89 15.12 -5.43
C ARG A 2 -22.97 15.49 -6.59
N LYS A 3 -22.54 16.76 -6.69
CA LYS A 3 -21.39 17.14 -7.53
C LYS A 3 -20.19 16.37 -6.95
N ASP A 4 -19.96 15.16 -7.44
CA ASP A 4 -18.68 14.47 -7.26
C ASP A 4 -17.65 15.33 -7.98
N SER A 5 -17.09 16.27 -7.23
CA SER A 5 -16.08 17.19 -7.70
C SER A 5 -14.97 16.39 -8.37
N ILE A 6 -14.63 16.76 -9.61
CA ILE A 6 -13.55 16.17 -10.41
C ILE A 6 -12.27 15.99 -9.58
N HIS A 7 -12.02 16.89 -8.62
CA HIS A 7 -10.94 16.83 -7.64
C HIS A 7 -10.89 15.53 -6.82
N ILE A 8 -12.03 15.01 -6.35
CA ILE A 8 -12.09 13.75 -5.57
C ILE A 8 -11.74 12.55 -6.48
N ARG A 9 -12.17 12.60 -7.73
CA ARG A 9 -11.89 11.55 -8.72
C ARG A 9 -10.40 11.50 -9.09
N ILE A 10 -9.78 12.67 -9.25
CA ILE A 10 -8.33 12.78 -9.48
C ILE A 10 -7.55 12.30 -8.26
N LEU A 11 -7.97 12.69 -7.06
CA LEU A 11 -7.32 12.24 -5.81
C LEU A 11 -7.38 10.71 -5.67
N TYR A 12 -8.53 10.11 -5.97
CA TYR A 12 -8.70 8.65 -5.93
C TYR A 12 -7.80 7.94 -6.94
N PHE A 13 -7.72 8.45 -8.18
CA PHE A 13 -6.82 7.91 -9.21
C PHE A 13 -5.35 7.99 -8.79
N PHE A 14 -4.92 9.10 -8.20
CA PHE A 14 -3.58 9.22 -7.64
C PHE A 14 -3.33 8.22 -6.52
N PHE A 15 -4.29 8.04 -5.60
CA PHE A 15 -4.17 7.04 -4.53
C PHE A 15 -4.05 5.61 -5.08
N GLU A 16 -4.89 5.21 -6.04
CA GLU A 16 -4.77 3.90 -6.70
C GLU A 16 -3.39 3.71 -7.34
N PHE A 17 -2.90 4.72 -8.07
CA PHE A 17 -1.57 4.68 -8.65
C PHE A 17 -0.46 4.52 -7.60
N PHE A 18 -0.52 5.29 -6.50
CA PHE A 18 0.43 5.18 -5.41
C PHE A 18 0.38 3.81 -4.73
N TYR A 19 -0.81 3.26 -4.47
CA TYR A 19 -0.94 1.93 -3.89
C TYR A 19 -0.35 0.84 -4.79
N GLN A 20 -0.59 0.94 -6.10
CA GLN A 20 -0.04 -0.02 -7.05
C GLN A 20 1.49 0.11 -7.17
N LEU A 21 2.03 1.34 -7.12
CA LEU A 21 3.47 1.60 -7.11
C LEU A 21 4.13 1.03 -5.84
N ILE A 22 3.56 1.31 -4.67
CA ILE A 22 4.05 0.81 -3.37
C ILE A 22 3.94 -0.72 -3.33
N GLY A 23 2.85 -1.30 -3.86
CA GLY A 23 2.69 -2.75 -3.96
C GLY A 23 3.74 -3.39 -4.86
N GLY A 24 4.06 -2.77 -6.00
CA GLY A 24 5.13 -3.22 -6.88
C GLY A 24 6.52 -3.16 -6.23
N ILE A 25 6.82 -2.08 -5.50
CA ILE A 25 8.07 -1.95 -4.72
C ILE A 25 8.12 -3.00 -3.61
N GLY A 26 7.02 -3.21 -2.89
CA GLY A 26 6.91 -4.24 -1.85
C GLY A 26 7.15 -5.64 -2.39
N PHE A 27 6.62 -5.96 -3.57
CA PHE A 27 6.86 -7.23 -4.24
C PHE A 27 8.34 -7.42 -4.61
N LEU A 28 8.99 -6.39 -5.17
CA LEU A 28 10.43 -6.42 -5.46
C LEU A 28 11.27 -6.60 -4.20
N LEU A 29 10.89 -5.94 -3.10
CA LEU A 29 11.54 -6.12 -1.79
C LEU A 29 11.38 -7.55 -1.26
N CYS A 30 10.20 -8.15 -1.39
CA CYS A 30 9.98 -9.55 -1.01
C CYS A 30 10.86 -10.51 -1.81
N ILE A 31 11.00 -10.31 -3.13
CA ILE A 31 11.92 -11.08 -3.98
C ILE A 31 13.35 -10.87 -3.51
N TYR A 32 13.76 -9.63 -3.28
CA TYR A 32 15.11 -9.31 -2.80
C TYR A 32 15.41 -10.03 -1.48
N PHE A 33 14.53 -9.95 -0.48
CA PHE A 33 14.70 -10.62 0.81
C PHE A 33 14.73 -12.14 0.67
N PHE A 34 13.98 -12.71 -0.26
CA PHE A 34 14.01 -14.14 -0.52
C PHE A 34 15.39 -14.64 -0.97
N PHE A 35 16.10 -13.86 -1.79
CA PHE A 35 17.44 -14.21 -2.26
C PHE A 35 18.56 -13.72 -1.33
N SER A 36 18.32 -12.66 -0.55
CA SER A 36 19.37 -11.99 0.25
C SER A 36 19.60 -12.61 1.63
N PHE A 37 18.64 -13.37 2.18
CA PHE A 37 18.80 -14.01 3.49
C PHE A 37 19.13 -15.49 3.37
N ASP A 38 20.08 -15.98 4.17
CA ASP A 38 20.48 -17.39 4.16
C ASP A 38 19.47 -18.31 4.87
N THR A 39 18.80 -17.84 5.92
CA THR A 39 17.88 -18.67 6.70
C THR A 39 16.43 -18.48 6.29
N ILE A 40 15.68 -19.59 6.21
CA ILE A 40 14.25 -19.57 5.86
C ILE A 40 13.45 -18.69 6.84
N THR A 41 13.77 -18.75 8.13
CA THR A 41 13.11 -17.93 9.16
C THR A 41 13.26 -16.43 8.90
N GLN A 42 14.46 -15.97 8.53
CA GLN A 42 14.69 -14.55 8.20
C GLN A 42 13.93 -14.13 6.94
N ARG A 43 13.88 -14.98 5.91
CA ARG A 43 13.10 -14.73 4.69
C ARG A 43 11.63 -14.53 5.01
N VAL A 44 11.05 -15.45 5.80
CA VAL A 44 9.63 -15.40 6.17
C VAL A 44 9.34 -14.16 7.01
N VAL A 45 10.17 -13.83 8.00
CA VAL A 45 9.99 -12.63 8.84
C VAL A 45 10.09 -11.34 8.01
N ALA A 46 11.05 -11.24 7.09
CA ALA A 46 11.21 -10.08 6.23
C ALA A 46 10.03 -9.89 5.26
N ILE A 47 9.53 -10.99 4.67
CA ILE A 47 8.35 -10.95 3.79
C ILE A 47 7.10 -10.56 4.58
N LEU A 48 6.86 -11.20 5.74
CA LEU A 48 5.69 -10.92 6.58
C LEU A 48 5.70 -9.47 7.11
N SER A 49 6.86 -8.95 7.52
CA SER A 49 6.98 -7.56 7.95
C SER A 49 6.73 -6.57 6.81
N THR A 50 7.22 -6.86 5.60
CA THR A 50 6.95 -6.05 4.40
C THR A 50 5.45 -6.02 4.08
N ILE A 51 4.78 -7.17 4.14
CA ILE A 51 3.32 -7.27 3.93
C ILE A 51 2.57 -6.52 5.04
N ALA A 52 2.98 -6.66 6.30
CA ALA A 52 2.33 -5.96 7.42
C ALA A 52 2.41 -4.43 7.27
N ILE A 53 3.58 -3.91 6.87
CA ILE A 53 3.77 -2.47 6.60
C ILE A 53 2.86 -2.03 5.46
N PHE A 54 2.78 -2.81 4.38
CA PHE A 54 1.90 -2.50 3.25
C PHE A 54 0.42 -2.42 3.68
N CYS A 55 -0.05 -3.38 4.47
CA CYS A 55 -1.41 -3.37 5.01
C CYS A 55 -1.68 -2.14 5.87
N ILE A 56 -0.73 -1.72 6.71
CA ILE A 56 -0.87 -0.51 7.54
C ILE A 56 -1.00 0.73 6.65
N ILE A 57 -0.19 0.85 5.60
CA ILE A 57 -0.25 1.99 4.65
C ILE A 57 -1.61 2.03 3.95
N CYS A 58 -2.11 0.89 3.48
CA CYS A 58 -3.44 0.78 2.87
C CYS A 58 -4.55 1.20 3.82
N TRP A 59 -4.51 0.71 5.07
CA TRP A 59 -5.49 1.07 6.08
C TRP A 59 -5.47 2.56 6.42
N LEU A 60 -4.29 3.16 6.47
CA LEU A 60 -4.10 4.58 6.78
C LEU A 60 -4.65 5.46 5.66
N GLY A 61 -4.36 5.14 4.41
CA GLY A 61 -4.89 5.90 3.28
C GLY A 61 -6.39 5.69 3.08
N ASP A 62 -6.95 4.51 3.34
CA ASP A 62 -8.41 4.30 3.40
C ASP A 62 -9.07 5.16 4.47
N SER A 63 -8.45 5.25 5.66
CA SER A 63 -8.95 6.07 6.76
C SER A 63 -8.91 7.57 6.40
N LEU A 64 -7.86 8.01 5.70
CA LEU A 64 -7.73 9.38 5.19
C LEU A 64 -8.81 9.68 4.13
N ILE A 65 -9.06 8.76 3.21
CA ILE A 65 -10.11 8.91 2.18
C ILE A 65 -11.50 9.01 2.82
N LYS A 66 -11.79 8.17 3.84
CA LYS A 66 -13.05 8.25 4.60
C LYS A 66 -13.22 9.61 5.26
N LYS A 67 -12.18 10.11 5.93
CA LYS A 67 -12.17 11.41 6.58
C LYS A 67 -12.35 12.57 5.59
N LEU A 68 -11.72 12.49 4.42
CA LEU A 68 -11.85 13.47 3.33
C LEU A 68 -13.25 13.48 2.70
N ARG A 69 -13.96 12.35 2.70
CA ARG A 69 -15.37 12.27 2.26
C ARG A 69 -16.36 12.85 3.28
N GLY A 70 -15.90 13.28 4.45
CA GLY A 70 -16.76 13.84 5.51
C GLY A 70 -17.61 12.79 6.23
N TYR A 71 -17.14 11.55 6.30
CA TYR A 71 -17.68 10.51 7.18
C TYR A 71 -17.08 10.60 8.58
#